data_AF-A0A7K7AKL2-F1
#
_entry.id   AF-A0A7K7AKL2-F1
#
_cell.length_a   1.000
_cell.length_b   1.000
_cell.length_c   1.000
_cell.angle_alpha   90.00
_cell.angle_beta   90.00
_cell.angle_gamma   90.00
#
_symmetry.space_group_name_H-M   'P 1'
#
loop_
_entity.id
_entity.type
_entity.pdbx_description
1 polymer ?
#
loop_
_entity_poly.entity_id
_entity_poly.type
_entity_poly.pdbx_seq_one_letter_code
_entity_poly.pdbx_strand_id
1 'polypeptide(L)'
;VYLVQCIQNKQLYFADRLYDSMKGKGTRDKVLIRIMVSRCEIDMLKIKSEFKRKYGKSLYYFIQVNTKGDYQRALLNLCGGED
;
A
#
# COMPACT_ATOMS: atom_id res chain seq x y z
N VAL A 1 17.36 -5.14 7.33
CA VAL A 1 18.20 -4.99 6.13
C VAL A 1 17.30 -4.70 4.92
N TYR A 2 16.91 -3.44 4.70
CA TYR A 2 15.93 -3.09 3.65
C TYR A 2 16.45 -3.33 2.22
N LEU A 3 17.76 -3.19 2.02
CA LEU A 3 18.41 -3.44 0.73
C LEU A 3 18.18 -4.87 0.22
N VAL A 4 18.30 -5.88 1.09
CA VAL A 4 18.13 -7.30 0.72
C VAL A 4 16.69 -7.58 0.26
N GLN A 5 15.69 -7.04 0.95
CA GLN A 5 14.28 -7.21 0.59
C GLN A 5 13.95 -6.59 -0.78
N CYS A 6 14.48 -5.40 -1.06
CA CYS A 6 14.30 -4.74 -2.35
C CYS A 6 14.89 -5.52 -3.52
N ILE A 7 16.01 -6.21 -3.30
CA ILE A 7 16.68 -7.03 -4.33
C ILE A 7 15.91 -8.34 -4.56
N GLN A 8 15.32 -8.94 -3.51
CA GLN A 8 14.60 -10.20 -3.61
C GLN A 8 13.19 -10.04 -4.21
N ASN A 9 12.39 -9.11 -3.69
CA ASN A 9 11.07 -8.79 -4.22
C ASN A 9 10.67 -7.37 -3.79
N LYS A 10 10.95 -6.40 -4.67
CA LYS A 10 10.67 -4.98 -4.44
C LYS A 10 9.19 -4.70 -4.21
N GLN A 11 8.30 -5.42 -4.88
CA GLN A 11 6.85 -5.22 -4.77
C GLN A 11 6.35 -5.70 -3.41
N LEU A 12 6.84 -6.84 -2.94
CA LEU A 12 6.56 -7.35 -1.60
C LEU A 12 7.10 -6.42 -0.52
N TYR A 13 8.28 -5.82 -0.71
CA TYR A 13 8.79 -4.79 0.20
C TYR A 13 7.82 -3.62 0.35
N PHE A 14 7.28 -3.07 -0.75
CA PHE A 14 6.30 -1.99 -0.66
C PHE A 14 4.97 -2.45 -0.07
N ALA A 15 4.52 -3.67 -0.38
CA ALA A 15 3.32 -4.24 0.23
C ALA A 15 3.46 -4.32 1.77
N ASP A 16 4.59 -4.81 2.26
CA ASP A 16 4.89 -4.88 3.69
C ASP A 16 4.93 -3.50 4.34
N ARG A 17 5.54 -2.52 3.66
CA ARG A 17 5.62 -1.13 4.13
C ARG A 17 4.24 -0.45 4.18
N LEU A 18 3.37 -0.74 3.22
CA LEU A 18 1.99 -0.25 3.21
C LEU A 18 1.20 -0.88 4.35
N TYR A 19 1.30 -2.19 4.55
CA TYR A 19 0.65 -2.88 5.65
C TYR A 19 1.12 -2.32 6.99
N ASP A 20 2.43 -2.17 7.18
CA ASP A 20 3.03 -1.59 8.39
C ASP A 20 2.62 -0.13 8.64
N SER A 21 2.22 0.60 7.60
CA SER A 21 1.74 1.97 7.74
C SER A 21 0.29 2.06 8.22
N MET A 22 -0.50 1.01 8.01
CA MET A 22 -1.92 0.93 8.33
C MET A 22 -2.23 -0.08 9.44
N LYS A 23 -1.26 -0.91 9.86
CA LYS A 23 -1.45 -1.85 10.96
C LYS A 23 -1.41 -1.13 12.30
N GLY A 24 -2.36 -1.46 13.18
CA GLY A 24 -2.39 -0.95 14.55
C GLY A 24 -3.17 0.36 14.71
N LYS A 25 -2.88 1.09 15.79
CA LYS A 25 -3.63 2.31 16.12
C LYS A 25 -3.18 3.49 15.25
N GLY A 26 -4.10 4.03 14.45
CA GLY A 26 -3.85 5.16 13.56
C GLY A 26 -3.10 4.76 12.30
N THR A 27 -2.67 5.76 11.52
CA THR A 27 -2.00 5.56 10.24
C THR A 27 -0.69 6.33 10.20
N ARG A 28 0.36 5.71 9.65
CA ARG A 28 1.65 6.38 9.39
C ARG A 28 1.60 7.07 8.04
N ASP A 29 0.83 8.16 7.96
CA ASP A 29 0.45 8.82 6.71
C ASP A 29 1.64 9.19 5.82
N LYS A 30 2.75 9.67 6.40
CA LYS A 30 3.98 10.00 5.64
C LYS A 30 4.54 8.81 4.85
N VAL A 31 4.37 7.58 5.35
CA VAL A 31 4.81 6.37 4.65
C VAL A 31 3.79 5.97 3.59
N LEU A 32 2.51 5.95 3.96
CA LEU A 32 1.41 5.60 3.07
C LEU A 32 1.40 6.51 1.83
N ILE A 33 1.34 7.83 2.04
CA ILE A 33 1.30 8.83 0.96
C ILE A 33 2.52 8.71 0.06
N ARG A 34 3.73 8.64 0.65
CA ARG A 34 4.97 8.59 -0.14
C ARG A 34 5.00 7.37 -1.05
N ILE A 35 4.57 6.20 -0.56
CA ILE A 35 4.53 4.98 -1.38
C ILE A 35 3.41 5.07 -2.42
N MET A 36 2.20 5.50 -2.03
CA MET A 36 1.08 5.61 -2.98
C MET A 36 1.40 6.54 -4.15
N VAL A 37 1.96 7.73 -3.88
CA VAL A 37 2.32 8.69 -4.92
C VAL A 37 3.51 8.23 -5.76
N SER A 38 4.55 7.66 -5.15
CA SER A 38 5.75 7.28 -5.91
C SER A 38 5.64 5.96 -6.67
N ARG A 39 4.64 5.13 -6.39
CA ARG A 39 4.48 3.79 -6.99
C ARG A 39 3.24 3.64 -7.88
N CYS A 40 2.27 4.56 -7.82
CA CYS A 40 0.99 4.45 -8.55
C CYS A 40 1.16 4.13 -10.04
N GLU A 41 2.11 4.78 -10.72
CA GLU A 41 2.36 4.63 -12.16
C GLU A 41 3.48 3.64 -12.51
N ILE A 42 4.11 3.01 -11.51
CA ILE A 42 5.31 2.18 -11.74
C ILE A 42 5.00 0.69 -11.61
N ASP A 43 4.52 0.26 -10.44
CA ASP A 43 4.30 -1.16 -10.14
C ASP A 43 3.16 -1.41 -9.16
N MET A 44 2.23 -0.45 -9.02
CA MET A 44 1.10 -0.54 -8.09
C MET A 44 0.29 -1.84 -8.26
N LEU A 45 0.00 -2.27 -9.49
CA LEU A 45 -0.72 -3.53 -9.74
C LEU A 45 -0.02 -4.76 -9.14
N LYS A 46 1.32 -4.82 -9.23
CA LYS A 46 2.09 -5.92 -8.65
C LYS A 46 2.17 -5.81 -7.13
N ILE A 47 2.30 -4.60 -6.59
CA ILE A 47 2.25 -4.34 -5.15
C ILE A 47 0.91 -4.80 -4.56
N LYS A 48 -0.20 -4.46 -5.22
CA LYS A 48 -1.56 -4.90 -4.85
C LYS A 48 -1.68 -6.43 -4.83
N SER A 49 -1.18 -7.09 -5.87
CA SER A 49 -1.17 -8.55 -5.96
C SER A 49 -0.38 -9.20 -4.81
N GLU A 50 0.83 -8.73 -4.53
CA GLU A 50 1.64 -9.23 -3.41
C GLU A 50 0.99 -8.94 -2.05
N PHE A 51 0.38 -7.76 -1.90
CA PHE A 51 -0.34 -7.38 -0.69
C PHE A 51 -1.52 -8.32 -0.43
N LYS A 52 -2.39 -8.54 -1.43
CA LYS A 52 -3.55 -9.44 -1.32
C LYS A 52 -3.11 -10.88 -1.05
N ARG A 53 -2.05 -11.34 -1.75
CA ARG A 53 -1.47 -12.68 -1.55
C ARG A 53 -0.97 -12.91 -0.13
N LYS A 54 -0.31 -11.92 0.48
CA LYS A 54 0.29 -12.06 1.81
C LYS A 54 -0.67 -11.77 2.97
N TYR A 55 -1.58 -10.80 2.81
CA TYR A 55 -2.44 -10.30 3.89
C TYR A 55 -3.92 -10.68 3.77
N GLY A 56 -4.32 -11.35 2.69
CA GLY A 56 -5.65 -11.93 2.51
C GLY A 56 -6.78 -10.92 2.20
N LYS A 57 -6.53 -9.62 2.32
CA LYS A 57 -7.44 -8.54 1.89
C LYS A 57 -6.71 -7.60 0.93
N SER A 58 -7.48 -6.94 0.06
CA SER A 58 -6.92 -6.00 -0.91
C SER A 58 -6.29 -4.78 -0.21
N LEU A 59 -5.33 -4.15 -0.89
CA LEU A 59 -4.78 -2.87 -0.45
C LEU A 59 -5.89 -1.79 -0.38
N TYR A 60 -6.81 -1.83 -1.34
CA TYR A 60 -7.97 -0.94 -1.41
C TYR A 60 -8.81 -1.01 -0.14
N TYR A 61 -9.15 -2.22 0.31
CA TYR A 61 -9.89 -2.44 1.56
C TYR A 61 -9.17 -1.84 2.76
N PHE A 62 -7.85 -2.05 2.86
CA PHE A 62 -7.05 -1.49 3.95
C PHE A 62 -7.05 0.05 3.96
N ILE A 63 -6.97 0.69 2.79
CA ILE A 63 -7.06 2.15 2.68
C ILE A 63 -8.45 2.63 3.11
N GLN A 64 -9.52 1.94 2.70
CA GLN A 64 -10.90 2.30 3.00
C GLN A 64 -11.22 2.26 4.50
N VAL A 65 -10.68 1.30 5.25
CA VAL A 65 -10.97 1.18 6.69
C VAL A 65 -10.06 2.06 7.57
N ASN A 66 -8.88 2.44 7.08
CA ASN A 66 -7.90 3.21 7.87
C ASN A 66 -7.87 4.72 7.57
N THR A 67 -8.50 5.17 6.48
CA THR A 67 -8.52 6.59 6.09
C THR A 67 -9.96 7.06 5.90
N LYS A 68 -10.21 8.38 5.89
CA LYS A 68 -11.55 8.96 5.71
C LYS A 68 -11.52 10.23 4.86
N GLY A 69 -12.69 10.62 4.33
CA GLY A 69 -12.89 11.88 3.63
C GLY A 69 -12.14 11.97 2.30
N ASP A 70 -11.77 13.18 1.91
CA ASP A 70 -11.12 13.46 0.61
C ASP A 70 -9.75 12.82 0.50
N TYR A 71 -9.06 12.70 1.62
CA TYR A 71 -7.82 11.97 1.72
C TYR A 71 -7.96 10.51 1.30
N GLN A 72 -8.98 9.81 1.81
CA GLN A 72 -9.29 8.45 1.39
C GLN A 72 -9.60 8.39 -0.12
N ARG A 73 -10.45 9.29 -0.62
CA ARG A 73 -10.81 9.32 -2.04
C ARG A 73 -9.59 9.46 -2.94
N ALA A 74 -8.67 10.36 -2.59
CA ALA A 74 -7.42 10.53 -3.32
C ALA A 74 -6.55 9.27 -3.30
N LEU A 75 -6.38 8.63 -2.14
CA LEU A 75 -5.59 7.40 -2.04
C LEU A 75 -6.21 6.23 -2.80
N LEU A 76 -7.54 6.08 -2.79
CA LEU A 76 -8.23 5.05 -3.55
C LEU A 76 -8.09 5.29 -5.06
N ASN A 77 -8.16 6.54 -5.52
CA ASN A 77 -7.88 6.88 -6.92
C ASN A 77 -6.43 6.51 -7.33
N LEU A 78 -5.44 6.76 -6.46
CA LEU A 78 -4.04 6.36 -6.70
C LEU A 78 -3.84 4.84 -6.62
N CYS A 79 -4.67 4.14 -5.82
CA CYS A 79 -4.67 2.69 -5.73
C CYS A 79 -5.27 2.02 -6.97
N GLY A 80 -6.14 2.74 -7.70
CA GLY A 80 -6.98 2.19 -8.77
C GLY A 80 -8.19 1.41 -8.22
N GLY A 81 -8.88 0.66 -9.08
CA GLY A 81 -10.04 -0.14 -8.70
C GLY A 81 -9.73 -1.28 -7.71
N GLU A 82 -10.75 -1.89 -7.14
CA GLU A 82 -10.59 -3.12 -6.33
C GLU A 82 -10.00 -4.27 -7.16
N ASP A 83 -9.12 -5.05 -6.53
CA ASP A 83 -8.59 -6.32 -7.08
C ASP A 83 -9.53 -7.49 -6.85
#